data_AF-A0A315XTL3-F1
#
_entry.id   AF-A0A315XTL3-F1
#
_cell.length_a   1.000
_cell.length_b   1.000
_cell.length_c   1.000
_cell.angle_alpha   90.00
_cell.angle_beta   90.00
_cell.angle_gamma   90.00
#
_symmetry.space_group_name_H-M   'P 1'
#
loop_
_entity.id
_entity.type
_entity.pdbx_description
1 polymer ?
#
loop_
_entity_poly.entity_id
_entity_poly.type
_entity_poly.pdbx_seq_one_letter_code
_entity_poly.pdbx_strand_id
1 'polypeptide(L)'
;MNFFTDELKKITDRSEYIQNPKFVGQSCVFRLSDDVTGKLEFVTGIVANHYNSLRLKLFNKSEGPIDTQLMGIGDIIGNKKIYSNIQSPYIWKDGNNVDWYGYHPNSNDYSAMSETVDDYLSCFAEQELSEDEELNISLT
;
A
#
# COMPACT_ATOMS: atom_id res chain seq x y z
N MET A 1 -17.42 -0.35 10.63
CA MET A 1 -16.16 -0.08 9.88
C MET A 1 -16.49 -0.16 8.40
N ASN A 2 -15.82 0.57 7.50
CA ASN A 2 -16.09 0.44 6.07
C ASN A 2 -15.20 -0.65 5.44
N PHE A 3 -15.66 -1.24 4.33
CA PHE A 3 -14.96 -2.32 3.63
C PHE A 3 -13.47 -2.01 3.37
N PHE A 4 -13.16 -0.81 2.86
CA PHE A 4 -11.78 -0.40 2.57
C PHE A 4 -10.89 -0.37 3.81
N THR A 5 -11.44 0.00 4.97
CA THR A 5 -10.70 0.00 6.24
C THR A 5 -10.30 -1.43 6.60
N ASP A 6 -11.22 -2.38 6.45
CA ASP A 6 -10.96 -3.78 6.78
C ASP A 6 -9.93 -4.40 5.82
N GLU A 7 -10.00 -4.07 4.52
CA GLU A 7 -9.00 -4.54 3.56
C GLU A 7 -7.64 -3.87 3.75
N LEU A 8 -7.59 -2.57 4.08
CA LEU A 8 -6.33 -1.87 4.37
C LEU A 8 -5.67 -2.42 5.63
N LYS A 9 -6.43 -2.74 6.67
CA LYS A 9 -5.90 -3.39 7.88
C LYS A 9 -5.19 -4.70 7.55
N LYS A 10 -5.75 -5.52 6.66
CA LYS A 10 -5.09 -6.76 6.24
C LYS A 10 -3.73 -6.51 5.60
N ILE A 11 -3.51 -5.38 4.93
CA ILE A 11 -2.20 -5.01 4.41
C ILE A 11 -1.33 -4.46 5.54
N THR A 12 -1.80 -3.43 6.24
CA THR A 12 -0.98 -2.67 7.22
C THR A 12 -0.61 -3.47 8.46
N ASP A 13 -1.45 -4.41 8.90
CA ASP A 13 -1.16 -5.26 10.07
C ASP A 13 -0.03 -6.28 9.79
N ARG A 14 0.39 -6.40 8.52
CA ARG A 14 1.51 -7.26 8.07
C ARG A 14 2.76 -6.46 7.71
N SER A 15 2.71 -5.13 7.79
CA SER A 15 3.78 -4.25 7.34
C SER A 15 4.80 -4.02 8.44
N GLU A 16 6.08 -4.02 8.08
CA GLU A 16 7.18 -3.70 9.01
C GLU A 16 7.29 -2.18 9.24
N TYR A 17 7.00 -1.37 8.21
CA TYR A 17 7.15 0.08 8.24
C TYR A 17 5.90 0.83 8.72
N ILE A 18 4.71 0.22 8.66
CA ILE A 18 3.45 0.89 9.00
C ILE A 18 3.07 0.59 10.46
N GLN A 19 3.57 1.42 11.37
CA GLN A 19 3.27 1.31 12.80
C GLN A 19 2.15 2.26 13.24
N ASN A 20 1.22 1.76 14.05
CA ASN A 20 0.08 2.50 14.61
C ASN A 20 -0.71 3.34 13.58
N PRO A 21 -1.13 2.76 12.43
CA PRO A 21 -1.84 3.50 11.39
C PRO A 21 -3.18 4.06 11.89
N LYS A 22 -3.56 5.22 11.38
CA LYS A 22 -4.89 5.80 11.54
C LYS A 22 -5.70 5.60 10.28
N PHE A 23 -6.92 5.10 10.44
CA PHE A 23 -7.85 4.91 9.34
C PHE A 23 -8.84 6.08 9.29
N VAL A 24 -8.81 6.84 8.19
CA VAL A 24 -9.63 8.05 7.99
C VAL A 24 -10.35 7.93 6.64
N GLY A 25 -11.67 7.75 6.68
CA GLY A 25 -12.43 7.48 5.46
C GLY A 25 -11.99 6.15 4.82
N GLN A 26 -11.54 6.20 3.56
CA GLN A 26 -11.08 5.02 2.79
C GLN A 26 -9.55 4.91 2.74
N SER A 27 -8.86 5.62 3.64
CA SER A 27 -7.40 5.74 3.64
C SER A 27 -6.82 5.27 4.96
N CYS A 28 -5.61 4.72 4.89
CA CYS A 28 -4.70 4.56 6.00
C CYS A 28 -3.68 5.71 5.98
N VAL A 29 -3.40 6.32 7.13
CA VAL A 29 -2.35 7.34 7.30
C VAL A 29 -1.42 6.89 8.43
N PHE A 30 -0.12 6.92 8.19
CA PHE A 30 0.90 6.47 9.14
C PHE A 30 2.13 7.37 9.07
N ARG A 31 3.00 7.24 10.07
CA ARG A 31 4.26 7.97 10.13
C ARG A 31 5.39 7.00 9.76
N LEU A 32 6.16 7.34 8.72
CA LEU A 32 7.30 6.54 8.26
C LEU A 32 8.58 6.94 9.00
N SER A 33 8.79 8.25 9.20
CA SER A 33 9.89 8.81 9.99
C SER A 33 9.43 10.07 10.71
N ASP A 34 10.34 10.84 11.32
CA ASP A 34 9.93 12.02 12.05
C ASP A 34 9.23 13.07 11.17
N ASP A 35 9.68 13.25 9.94
CA ASP A 35 9.11 14.25 9.05
C ASP A 35 8.30 13.66 7.89
N VAL A 36 8.36 12.34 7.67
CA VAL A 36 7.66 11.68 6.57
C VAL A 36 6.37 11.00 7.05
N THR A 37 5.25 11.40 6.44
CA THR A 37 3.92 10.79 6.62
C THR A 37 3.53 10.05 5.36
N GLY A 38 3.11 8.78 5.52
CA GLY A 38 2.57 7.95 4.46
C GLY A 38 1.04 7.94 4.45
N LYS A 39 0.46 7.83 3.26
CA LYS A 39 -0.97 7.61 3.06
C LYS A 39 -1.19 6.50 2.03
N LEU A 40 -1.87 5.43 2.44
CA LEU A 40 -2.21 4.28 1.59
C LEU A 40 -3.72 4.22 1.33
N GLU A 41 -4.10 4.00 0.07
CA GLU A 41 -5.49 3.95 -0.39
C GLU A 41 -5.67 2.90 -1.48
N PHE A 42 -6.81 2.22 -1.52
CA PHE A 42 -7.27 1.60 -2.76
C PHE A 42 -7.79 2.69 -3.69
N VAL A 43 -7.44 2.62 -4.98
CA VAL A 43 -7.88 3.58 -6.00
C VAL A 43 -8.34 2.88 -7.27
N THR A 44 -9.15 3.60 -8.05
CA THR A 44 -9.61 3.16 -9.36
C THR A 44 -8.67 3.59 -10.46
N GLY A 45 -8.54 2.77 -11.50
CA GLY A 45 -7.95 3.15 -12.78
C GLY A 45 -8.99 3.79 -13.71
N ILE A 46 -9.12 3.24 -14.92
CA ILE A 46 -9.98 3.78 -15.98
C ILE A 46 -11.48 3.64 -15.63
N VAL A 47 -11.86 2.59 -14.92
CA VAL A 47 -13.27 2.33 -14.57
C VAL A 47 -13.55 2.86 -13.16
N ALA A 48 -14.40 3.90 -13.08
CA ALA A 48 -14.56 4.76 -11.90
C ALA A 48 -15.06 4.09 -10.61
N ASN A 49 -15.55 2.85 -10.68
CA ASN A 49 -16.00 2.08 -9.54
C ASN A 49 -15.26 0.74 -9.36
N HIS A 50 -14.18 0.52 -10.11
CA HIS A 50 -13.34 -0.67 -10.02
C HIS A 50 -11.98 -0.28 -9.41
N TYR A 51 -11.80 -0.58 -8.13
CA TYR A 51 -10.58 -0.27 -7.40
C TYR A 51 -9.59 -1.42 -7.60
N ASN A 52 -8.61 -1.19 -8.47
CA ASN A 52 -7.69 -2.20 -8.98
C ASN A 52 -6.22 -1.90 -8.64
N SER A 53 -5.96 -0.86 -7.86
CA SER A 53 -4.61 -0.44 -7.49
C SER A 53 -4.54 0.05 -6.05
N LEU A 54 -3.37 -0.10 -5.44
CA LEU A 54 -2.97 0.62 -4.25
C LEU A 54 -2.27 1.91 -4.66
N ARG A 55 -2.55 3.00 -3.96
CA ARG A 55 -1.83 4.26 -4.07
C ARG A 55 -1.19 4.59 -2.73
N LEU A 56 0.13 4.68 -2.73
CA LEU A 56 0.92 5.13 -1.60
C LEU A 56 1.46 6.52 -1.89
N LYS A 57 1.18 7.48 -1.02
CA LYS A 57 1.71 8.84 -1.08
C LYS A 57 2.60 9.10 0.12
N LEU A 58 3.73 9.76 -0.11
CA LEU A 58 4.63 10.23 0.94
C LEU A 58 4.65 11.75 0.96
N PHE A 59 4.61 12.31 2.16
CA PHE A 59 4.63 13.76 2.39
C PHE A 59 5.63 14.08 3.49
N ASN A 60 6.48 15.06 3.24
CA ASN A 60 7.22 15.76 4.29
C ASN A 60 6.29 16.80 4.92
N LYS A 61 6.27 16.89 6.25
CA LYS A 61 5.41 17.85 6.99
C LYS A 61 5.68 19.32 6.65
N SER A 62 6.93 19.66 6.36
CA SER A 62 7.40 21.02 6.11
C SER A 62 7.44 21.34 4.62
N GLU A 63 7.79 20.36 3.79
CA GLU A 63 8.07 20.57 2.37
C GLU A 63 6.95 20.08 1.44
N GLY A 64 5.98 19.31 1.96
CA GLY A 64 4.84 18.84 1.19
C GLY A 64 5.08 17.49 0.51
N PRO A 65 4.46 17.22 -0.66
CA PRO A 65 4.55 15.91 -1.33
C PRO A 65 5.98 15.53 -1.71
N ILE A 66 6.37 14.31 -1.35
CA ILE A 66 7.64 13.70 -1.75
C ILE A 66 7.44 12.90 -3.03
N ASP A 67 6.55 11.89 -2.98
CA ASP A 67 6.24 11.04 -4.14
C ASP A 67 4.85 10.40 -4.02
N THR A 68 4.38 9.83 -5.13
CA THR A 68 3.18 8.99 -5.20
C THR A 68 3.43 7.77 -6.07
N GLN A 69 3.34 6.59 -5.46
CA GLN A 69 3.43 5.31 -6.14
C GLN A 69 2.06 4.68 -6.34
N LEU A 70 1.82 4.20 -7.55
CA LEU A 70 0.63 3.43 -7.92
C LEU A 70 1.06 1.98 -8.18
N MET A 71 0.45 1.04 -7.47
CA MET A 71 0.75 -0.39 -7.58
C MET A 71 -0.51 -1.15 -8.01
N GLY A 72 -0.49 -1.70 -9.22
CA GLY A 72 -1.60 -2.52 -9.72
C GLY A 72 -1.72 -3.82 -8.94
N ILE A 73 -2.93 -4.14 -8.46
CA ILE A 73 -3.15 -5.39 -7.71
C ILE A 73 -2.81 -6.60 -8.59
N GLY A 74 -3.15 -6.54 -9.88
CA GLY A 74 -2.79 -7.58 -10.85
C GLY A 74 -1.28 -7.74 -11.06
N ASP A 75 -0.48 -6.68 -10.88
CA ASP A 75 0.97 -6.74 -11.00
C ASP A 75 1.60 -7.40 -9.76
N ILE A 76 0.97 -7.25 -8.59
CA ILE A 76 1.46 -7.82 -7.33
C ILE A 76 1.09 -9.30 -7.19
N ILE A 77 -0.19 -9.63 -7.34
CA ILE A 77 -0.71 -10.98 -7.04
C ILE A 77 -1.06 -11.79 -8.30
N GLY A 78 -0.79 -11.23 -9.47
CA GLY A 78 -1.10 -11.83 -10.75
C GLY A 78 -2.59 -11.77 -11.11
N ASN A 79 -2.89 -12.04 -12.39
CA ASN A 79 -4.25 -12.23 -12.85
C ASN A 79 -4.84 -13.53 -12.31
N LYS A 80 -6.14 -13.51 -11.98
CA LYS A 80 -6.86 -14.65 -11.44
C LYS A 80 -7.97 -15.08 -12.40
N LYS A 81 -8.38 -16.34 -12.32
CA LYS A 81 -9.56 -16.83 -13.03
C LYS A 81 -10.81 -16.35 -12.29
N ILE A 82 -11.52 -15.41 -12.89
CA ILE A 82 -12.76 -14.83 -12.37
C ILE A 82 -13.89 -15.23 -13.32
N TYR A 83 -14.72 -16.17 -12.88
CA TYR A 83 -15.70 -16.86 -13.73
C TYR A 83 -15.04 -17.49 -14.98
N SER A 84 -15.34 -16.97 -16.18
CA SER A 84 -14.78 -17.44 -17.46
C SER A 84 -13.51 -16.70 -17.89
N ASN A 85 -13.14 -15.61 -17.23
CA ASN A 85 -12.09 -14.70 -17.69
C ASN A 85 -10.85 -14.77 -16.80
N ILE A 86 -9.67 -14.55 -17.39
CA ILE A 86 -8.43 -14.30 -16.65
C ILE A 86 -8.23 -12.80 -16.61
N GLN A 87 -8.28 -12.20 -15.42
CA GLN A 87 -8.22 -10.75 -15.25
C GLN A 87 -7.62 -10.38 -13.89
N SER A 88 -7.17 -9.14 -13.75
CA SER A 88 -6.66 -8.62 -12.48
C SER A 88 -7.79 -8.53 -11.45
N PRO A 89 -7.55 -8.94 -10.19
CA PRO A 89 -8.51 -8.72 -9.11
C PRO A 89 -8.77 -7.22 -8.88
N TYR A 90 -10.01 -6.89 -8.53
CA TYR A 90 -10.40 -5.55 -8.14
C TYR A 90 -11.59 -5.57 -7.18
N ILE A 91 -11.72 -4.50 -6.39
CA ILE A 91 -12.90 -4.25 -5.57
C ILE A 91 -13.91 -3.49 -6.42
N TRP A 92 -15.14 -4.01 -6.48
CA TRP A 92 -16.24 -3.37 -7.18
C TRP A 92 -17.15 -2.65 -6.19
N LYS A 93 -17.33 -1.34 -6.41
CA LYS A 93 -18.33 -0.54 -5.70
C LYS A 93 -19.58 -0.38 -6.56
N ASP A 94 -20.57 -1.23 -6.32
CA ASP A 94 -21.90 -1.14 -6.94
C ASP A 94 -22.88 -0.46 -5.97
N GLY A 95 -23.00 0.86 -6.08
CA GLY A 95 -23.77 1.68 -5.15
C GLY A 95 -23.23 1.59 -3.72
N ASN A 96 -24.02 0.97 -2.84
CA ASN A 96 -23.66 0.72 -1.44
C ASN A 96 -22.99 -0.64 -1.22
N ASN A 97 -23.01 -1.52 -2.22
CA ASN A 97 -22.33 -2.80 -2.14
C ASN A 97 -20.87 -2.62 -2.56
N VAL A 98 -19.95 -3.02 -1.68
CA VAL A 98 -18.51 -2.93 -1.93
C VAL A 98 -17.91 -4.27 -1.56
N ASP A 99 -17.37 -4.97 -2.56
CA ASP A 99 -16.73 -6.27 -2.35
C ASP A 99 -15.71 -6.56 -3.46
N TRP A 100 -14.86 -7.56 -3.24
CA TRP A 100 -14.03 -8.12 -4.29
C TRP A 100 -14.88 -8.79 -5.38
N TYR A 101 -14.61 -8.47 -6.63
CA TYR A 101 -15.37 -9.03 -7.75
C TYR A 101 -14.88 -10.44 -8.10
N GLY A 102 -15.61 -11.46 -7.64
CA GLY A 102 -15.45 -12.86 -8.03
C GLY A 102 -14.16 -13.56 -7.58
N TYR A 103 -13.20 -12.84 -7.01
CA TYR A 103 -12.02 -13.40 -6.36
C TYR A 103 -11.66 -12.59 -5.10
N HIS A 104 -11.80 -13.22 -3.94
CA HIS A 104 -11.35 -12.65 -2.65
C HIS A 104 -9.88 -13.01 -2.41
N PRO A 105 -8.97 -12.03 -2.26
CA PRO A 105 -7.58 -12.28 -1.93
C PRO A 105 -7.46 -13.08 -0.62
N ASN A 106 -6.55 -14.05 -0.60
CA ASN A 106 -6.24 -14.85 0.56
C ASN A 106 -5.06 -14.25 1.35
N SER A 107 -4.64 -14.92 2.43
CA SER A 107 -3.55 -14.39 3.27
C SER A 107 -2.23 -14.19 2.53
N ASN A 108 -1.88 -15.06 1.57
CA ASN A 108 -0.64 -14.92 0.80
C ASN A 108 -0.72 -13.73 -0.16
N ASP A 109 -1.89 -13.47 -0.75
CA ASP A 109 -2.09 -12.27 -1.58
C ASP A 109 -1.95 -11.00 -0.73
N TYR A 110 -2.45 -11.00 0.51
CA TYR A 110 -2.25 -9.87 1.44
C TYR A 110 -0.81 -9.70 1.89
N SER A 111 -0.07 -10.79 2.12
CA SER A 111 1.37 -10.72 2.39
C SER A 111 2.12 -10.10 1.21
N ALA A 112 1.87 -10.55 -0.03
CA ALA A 112 2.51 -9.96 -1.21
C ALA A 112 2.19 -8.47 -1.40
N MET A 113 0.95 -8.05 -1.13
CA MET A 113 0.58 -6.62 -1.14
C MET A 113 1.30 -5.82 -0.05
N SER A 114 1.47 -6.40 1.15
CA SER A 114 2.23 -5.76 2.24
C SER A 114 3.71 -5.66 1.91
N GLU A 115 4.32 -6.74 1.44
CA GLU A 115 5.73 -6.80 1.03
C GLU A 115 6.02 -5.77 -0.08
N THR A 116 5.15 -5.66 -1.09
CA THR A 116 5.34 -4.64 -2.14
C THR A 116 5.26 -3.21 -1.59
N VAL A 117 4.35 -2.96 -0.63
CA VAL A 117 4.24 -1.66 0.04
C VAL A 117 5.51 -1.38 0.85
N ASP A 118 6.02 -2.37 1.57
CA ASP A 118 7.22 -2.27 2.40
C ASP A 118 8.48 -2.07 1.56
N ASP A 119 8.62 -2.80 0.45
CA ASP A 119 9.72 -2.64 -0.51
C ASP A 119 9.82 -1.19 -0.99
N TYR A 120 8.68 -0.56 -1.34
CA TYR A 120 8.68 0.83 -1.75
C TYR A 120 8.95 1.79 -0.58
N LEU A 121 8.41 1.52 0.62
CA LEU A 121 8.69 2.34 1.81
C LEU A 121 10.17 2.29 2.21
N SER A 122 10.83 1.14 2.04
CA SER A 122 12.25 0.96 2.34
C SER A 122 13.16 1.91 1.55
N CYS A 123 12.71 2.38 0.37
CA CYS A 123 13.45 3.35 -0.44
C CYS A 123 13.50 4.75 0.20
N PHE A 124 12.67 5.02 1.21
CA PHE A 124 12.56 6.31 1.92
C PHE A 124 12.81 6.18 3.41
N ALA A 125 12.88 4.96 3.94
CA ALA A 125 13.31 4.72 5.30
C ALA A 125 14.77 5.16 5.42
N GLU A 126 15.10 5.83 6.53
CA GLU A 126 16.49 6.14 6.85
C GLU A 126 17.25 4.82 6.95
N GLN A 127 18.21 4.59 6.06
CA GLN A 127 19.21 3.55 6.29
C GLN A 127 19.99 3.99 7.52
N GLU A 128 19.83 3.31 8.65
CA GLU A 128 20.87 3.36 9.67
C GLU A 128 22.13 2.85 8.99
N LEU A 129 23.05 3.75 8.65
CA LEU A 129 24.40 3.39 8.28
C LEU A 129 24.91 2.52 9.44
N SER A 130 25.34 1.30 9.10
CA SER A 130 26.03 0.50 10.11
C SER A 130 27.23 1.30 10.66
N GLU A 131 27.58 1.13 11.94
CA GLU A 131 28.74 1.83 12.53
C GLU A 131 30.02 1.66 11.66
N ASP A 132 30.14 0.51 10.99
CA ASP A 132 31.21 0.20 10.04
C ASP A 132 31.17 1.07 8.75
N GLU A 133 30.00 1.41 8.23
CA GLU A 133 29.86 2.32 7.08
C GLU A 133 30.10 3.78 7.46
N GLU A 134 29.66 4.22 8.64
CA GLU A 134 29.96 5.57 9.15
C GLU A 134 31.46 5.77 9.39
N LEU A 135 32.14 4.77 9.98
CA LEU A 135 33.58 4.78 10.21
C LEU A 135 34.37 4.86 8.88
N ASN A 136 33.93 4.13 7.85
CA ASN A 136 34.58 4.14 6.55
C ASN A 136 34.39 5.47 5.79
N ILE A 137 33.23 6.10 5.92
CA ILE A 137 32.97 7.42 5.32
C ILE A 137 33.77 8.52 6.03
N SER A 138 33.90 8.46 7.36
CA SER A 138 34.64 9.46 8.15
C SER A 138 36.17 9.41 7.95
N LEU A 139 36.70 8.33 7.38
CA LEU A 139 38.14 8.12 7.17
C LEU A 139 38.60 8.44 5.73
N THR A 140 37.69 8.91 4.87
CA THR A 140 37.99 9.30 3.47
C THR A 140 37.98 10.81 3.30
#